data_AF-A0A1I1RST6-F1
#
_entry.id   AF-A0A1I1RST6-F1
#
_cell.length_a   1.000
_cell.length_b   1.000
_cell.length_c   1.000
_cell.angle_alpha   90.00
_cell.angle_beta   90.00
_cell.angle_gamma   90.00
#
_symmetry.space_group_name_H-M   'P 1'
#
loop_
_entity.id
_entity.type
_entity.pdbx_description
1 polymer ?
#
loop_
_entity_poly.entity_id
_entity_poly.type
_entity_poly.pdbx_seq_one_letter_code
_entity_poly.pdbx_strand_id
1 'polypeptide(L)'
;MKNYMCFIVLYCLLLTVQSQGVLGQWKTVDDETGAHKCIVDIYEENGKIFGKVIEILEPFDKNTLCQNCEGDKKDKPILGMVIINELEKQDEYYKNGTIFDAENGKEYKCRIKLMEDTGKLQVRGYISFLYLTQYWIRHQ
;
A
#
# COMPACT_ATOMS: atom_id res chain seq x y z
N MET A 1 -24.02 62.16 -1.59
CA MET A 1 -23.49 61.49 -0.36
C MET A 1 -24.49 60.38 -0.05
N LYS A 2 -24.20 59.09 -0.03
CA LYS A 2 -22.97 58.36 0.27
C LYS A 2 -23.11 56.97 -0.35
N ASN A 3 -22.14 56.57 -1.16
CA ASN A 3 -22.07 55.26 -1.80
C ASN A 3 -21.83 54.19 -0.73
N TYR A 4 -22.69 53.17 -0.67
CA TYR A 4 -22.38 51.92 0.04
C TYR A 4 -22.58 50.76 -0.94
N MET A 5 -21.63 50.70 -1.88
CA MET A 5 -21.34 49.50 -2.66
C MET A 5 -20.81 48.45 -1.68
N CYS A 6 -21.70 47.60 -1.15
CA CYS A 6 -21.33 46.43 -0.37
C CYS A 6 -20.54 45.46 -1.25
N PHE A 7 -19.21 45.57 -1.20
CA PHE A 7 -18.30 44.55 -1.70
C PHE A 7 -18.43 43.31 -0.82
N ILE A 8 -19.27 42.35 -1.22
CA ILE A 8 -19.25 40.98 -0.70
C ILE A 8 -18.01 40.33 -1.31
N VAL A 9 -16.89 40.38 -0.58
CA VAL A 9 -15.69 39.60 -0.92
C VAL A 9 -15.99 38.15 -0.56
N LEU A 10 -16.50 37.40 -1.53
CA LEU A 10 -16.68 35.96 -1.47
C LEU A 10 -15.29 35.30 -1.50
N TYR A 11 -14.74 35.05 -0.31
CA TYR A 11 -13.52 34.28 -0.13
C TYR A 11 -13.84 32.81 -0.43
N CYS A 12 -13.86 32.43 -1.71
CA CYS A 12 -13.91 31.03 -2.13
C CYS A 12 -12.62 30.34 -1.66
N LEU A 13 -12.69 29.68 -0.51
CA LEU A 13 -11.73 28.66 -0.12
C LEU A 13 -11.76 27.57 -1.19
N LEU A 14 -10.78 27.61 -2.09
CA LEU A 14 -10.50 26.50 -3.01
C LEU A 14 -10.04 25.32 -2.15
N LEU A 15 -10.97 24.47 -1.75
CA LEU A 15 -10.66 23.16 -1.21
C LEU A 15 -10.12 22.34 -2.37
N THR A 16 -8.79 22.32 -2.52
CA THR A 16 -8.14 21.34 -3.37
C THR A 16 -8.38 19.97 -2.74
N VAL A 17 -9.35 19.22 -3.28
CA VAL A 17 -9.51 17.81 -2.96
C VAL A 17 -8.28 17.11 -3.52
N GLN A 18 -7.29 16.89 -2.67
CA GLN A 18 -6.09 16.16 -3.04
C GLN A 18 -6.51 14.69 -3.21
N SER A 19 -6.58 14.24 -4.47
CA SER A 19 -6.85 12.83 -4.76
C SER A 19 -5.76 12.00 -4.09
N GLN A 20 -6.18 11.20 -3.13
CA GLN A 20 -5.31 10.27 -2.45
C GLN A 20 -4.83 9.22 -3.46
N GLY A 21 -3.52 8.96 -3.50
CA GLY A 21 -2.92 7.95 -4.38
C GLY A 21 -2.62 6.64 -3.64
N VAL A 22 -2.05 5.68 -4.37
CA VAL A 22 -1.55 4.41 -3.81
C VAL A 22 -0.24 4.57 -3.03
N LEU A 23 0.51 5.64 -3.29
CA LEU A 23 1.74 5.97 -2.57
C LEU A 23 1.47 6.31 -1.10
N GLY A 24 2.46 6.07 -0.25
CA GLY A 24 2.43 6.33 1.19
C GLY A 24 2.44 5.05 2.01
N GLN A 25 2.17 5.19 3.30
CA GLN A 25 2.29 4.09 4.25
C GLN A 25 0.96 3.37 4.42
N TRP A 26 1.03 2.05 4.55
CA TRP A 26 -0.14 1.18 4.61
C TRP A 26 0.03 0.12 5.67
N LYS A 27 -0.98 0.00 6.53
CA LYS A 27 -1.08 -1.03 7.54
C LYS A 27 -1.69 -2.28 6.93
N THR A 28 -0.97 -3.40 6.98
CA THR A 28 -1.45 -4.70 6.54
C THR A 28 -2.39 -5.32 7.59
N VAL A 29 -3.24 -6.22 7.14
CA VAL A 29 -4.20 -6.94 7.98
C VAL A 29 -4.00 -8.43 7.74
N ASP A 30 -3.87 -9.19 8.80
CA ASP A 30 -3.88 -10.65 8.77
C ASP A 30 -5.32 -11.15 8.56
N ASP A 31 -5.54 -11.96 7.52
CA ASP A 31 -6.88 -12.40 7.15
C ASP A 31 -7.46 -13.47 8.12
N GLU A 32 -6.62 -14.16 8.89
CA GLU A 32 -7.05 -15.22 9.82
C GLU A 32 -7.45 -14.66 11.19
N THR A 33 -6.66 -13.72 11.70
CA THR A 33 -6.77 -13.15 13.05
C THR A 33 -7.38 -11.74 13.05
N GLY A 34 -7.36 -11.04 11.92
CA GLY A 34 -7.71 -9.62 11.81
C GLY A 34 -6.67 -8.68 12.42
N ALA A 35 -5.55 -9.21 12.91
CA ALA A 35 -4.50 -8.41 13.53
C ALA A 35 -3.74 -7.57 12.49
N HIS A 36 -3.23 -6.43 12.92
CA HIS A 36 -2.37 -5.61 12.08
C HIS A 36 -0.93 -6.12 12.16
N LYS A 37 -0.36 -6.51 11.01
CA LYS A 37 0.96 -7.17 10.96
C LYS A 37 2.12 -6.19 10.85
N CYS A 38 2.07 -5.34 9.84
CA CYS A 38 3.19 -4.46 9.52
C CYS A 38 2.74 -3.18 8.83
N ILE A 39 3.64 -2.21 8.78
CA ILE A 39 3.52 -1.02 7.95
C ILE A 39 4.39 -1.21 6.72
N VAL A 40 3.79 -1.03 5.55
CA VAL A 40 4.43 -1.08 4.24
C VAL A 40 4.43 0.32 3.65
N ASP A 41 5.60 0.84 3.34
CA ASP A 41 5.76 2.08 2.59
C ASP A 41 5.71 1.78 1.10
N ILE A 42 4.71 2.33 0.41
CA ILE A 42 4.55 2.22 -1.04
C ILE A 42 5.12 3.48 -1.69
N TYR A 43 6.13 3.28 -2.53
CA TYR A 43 6.88 4.35 -3.17
C TYR A 43 7.04 4.11 -4.67
N GLU A 44 7.36 5.18 -5.39
CA GLU A 44 7.67 5.12 -6.81
C GLU A 44 9.18 5.23 -7.02
N GLU A 45 9.73 4.35 -7.84
CA GLU A 45 11.11 4.40 -8.31
C GLU A 45 11.13 4.09 -9.81
N ASN A 46 11.77 4.96 -10.60
CA ASN A 46 11.87 4.80 -12.06
C ASN A 46 10.52 4.58 -12.79
N GLY A 47 9.45 5.22 -12.32
CA GLY A 47 8.11 5.09 -12.92
C GLY A 47 7.37 3.80 -12.55
N LYS A 48 7.93 2.98 -11.66
CA LYS A 48 7.32 1.75 -11.15
C LYS A 48 7.05 1.86 -9.65
N ILE A 49 6.05 1.13 -9.18
CA ILE A 49 5.64 1.11 -7.77
C ILE A 49 6.26 -0.08 -7.05
N PHE A 50 6.80 0.21 -5.87
CA PHE A 50 7.39 -0.75 -4.95
C PHE A 50 6.74 -0.61 -3.57
N GLY A 51 6.92 -1.62 -2.73
CA GLY A 51 6.42 -1.62 -1.36
C GLY A 51 7.42 -2.27 -0.42
N LYS A 52 7.88 -1.53 0.59
CA LYS A 52 8.88 -1.99 1.57
C LYS A 52 8.28 -2.08 2.96
N VAL A 53 8.55 -3.17 3.67
CA VAL A 53 8.17 -3.29 5.08
C VAL A 53 9.05 -2.35 5.91
N ILE A 54 8.45 -1.35 6.55
CA ILE A 54 9.17 -0.34 7.34
C ILE A 54 8.96 -0.50 8.86
N GLU A 55 7.92 -1.21 9.28
CA GLU A 55 7.65 -1.49 10.69
C GLU A 55 6.90 -2.83 10.82
N ILE A 56 7.25 -3.62 11.83
CA ILE A 56 6.45 -4.77 12.29
C ILE A 56 5.71 -4.33 13.55
N LEU A 57 4.40 -4.58 13.58
CA LEU A 57 3.50 -4.15 14.66
C LEU A 57 3.36 -5.25 15.71
N GLU A 58 3.19 -4.86 16.97
CA GLU A 58 2.88 -5.79 18.05
C GLU A 58 1.53 -6.51 17.79
N PRO A 59 1.42 -7.82 18.10
CA PRO A 59 2.36 -8.65 18.87
C PRO A 59 3.43 -9.38 18.05
N PHE A 60 3.61 -9.03 16.77
CA PHE A 60 4.56 -9.71 15.89
C PHE A 60 6.00 -9.27 16.21
N ASP A 61 6.95 -10.21 16.21
CA ASP A 61 8.35 -9.93 16.53
C ASP A 61 9.04 -9.19 15.37
N LYS A 62 9.64 -8.04 15.66
CA LYS A 62 10.41 -7.22 14.71
C LYS A 62 11.63 -7.95 14.14
N ASN A 63 12.13 -8.96 14.86
CA ASN A 63 13.25 -9.80 14.44
C ASN A 63 12.81 -11.03 13.63
N THR A 64 11.52 -11.14 13.28
CA THR A 64 11.03 -12.26 12.48
C THR A 64 11.82 -12.36 11.18
N LEU A 65 12.40 -13.55 10.97
CA LEU A 65 13.16 -13.90 9.78
C LEU A 65 12.24 -14.65 8.81
N CYS A 66 12.51 -14.51 7.51
CA CYS A 66 11.81 -15.29 6.50
C CYS A 66 12.34 -16.74 6.48
N GLN A 67 11.76 -17.58 7.34
CA GLN A 67 12.16 -18.98 7.46
C GLN A 67 11.70 -19.83 6.27
N ASN A 68 10.60 -19.48 5.61
CA ASN A 68 10.10 -20.24 4.46
C ASN A 68 10.66 -19.71 3.12
N CYS A 69 11.45 -18.64 3.14
CA CYS A 69 12.17 -18.15 1.97
C CYS A 69 13.26 -19.12 1.51
N GLU A 70 13.65 -19.00 0.24
CA GLU A 70 14.81 -19.68 -0.35
C GLU A 70 15.84 -18.66 -0.86
N GLY A 71 17.05 -19.15 -1.17
CA GLY A 71 18.13 -18.34 -1.74
C GLY A 71 18.54 -17.16 -0.86
N ASP A 72 18.75 -16.01 -1.47
CA ASP A 72 19.26 -14.80 -0.79
C ASP A 72 18.28 -14.20 0.24
N LYS A 73 17.00 -14.59 0.18
CA LYS A 73 15.96 -14.15 1.11
C LYS A 73 15.85 -15.06 2.35
N LYS A 74 16.46 -16.25 2.33
CA LYS A 74 16.44 -17.21 3.46
C LYS A 74 17.07 -16.59 4.70
N ASP A 75 16.39 -16.71 5.83
CA ASP A 75 16.84 -16.25 7.16
C ASP A 75 17.18 -14.75 7.20
N LYS A 76 16.63 -13.96 6.26
CA LYS A 76 16.73 -12.50 6.29
C LYS A 76 15.57 -11.90 7.10
N PRO A 77 15.79 -10.78 7.80
CA PRO A 77 14.72 -10.06 8.48
C PRO A 77 13.62 -9.64 7.50
N ILE A 78 12.36 -9.85 7.87
CA ILE A 78 11.20 -9.37 7.09
C ILE A 78 11.16 -7.84 7.11
N LEU A 79 11.54 -7.23 8.23
CA LEU A 79 11.72 -5.79 8.34
C LEU A 79 12.77 -5.31 7.32
N GLY A 80 12.36 -4.35 6.49
CA GLY A 80 13.19 -3.81 5.42
C GLY A 80 13.10 -4.56 4.09
N MET A 81 12.37 -5.67 3.99
CA MET A 81 12.17 -6.35 2.71
C MET A 81 11.27 -5.55 1.78
N VAL A 82 11.64 -5.52 0.50
CA VAL A 82 10.76 -5.05 -0.58
C VAL A 82 9.85 -6.21 -0.97
N ILE A 83 8.57 -6.08 -0.59
CA ILE A 83 7.55 -7.10 -0.81
C ILE A 83 6.68 -6.82 -2.02
N ILE A 84 6.52 -5.57 -2.47
CA ILE A 84 5.87 -5.26 -3.76
C ILE A 84 6.96 -4.80 -4.72
N ASN A 85 7.01 -5.39 -5.91
CA ASN A 85 8.03 -5.10 -6.91
C ASN A 85 7.39 -4.71 -8.24
N GLU A 86 7.88 -3.61 -8.81
CA GLU A 86 7.72 -3.26 -10.22
C GLU A 86 6.27 -3.16 -10.75
N LEU A 87 5.31 -2.65 -9.95
CA LEU A 87 3.97 -2.44 -10.49
C LEU A 87 3.93 -1.21 -11.40
N GLU A 88 3.25 -1.35 -12.53
CA GLU A 88 3.04 -0.33 -13.53
C GLU A 88 1.60 0.15 -13.50
N LYS A 89 1.41 1.46 -13.68
CA LYS A 89 0.07 2.04 -13.77
C LYS A 89 -0.63 1.58 -15.04
N GLN A 90 -1.82 1.01 -14.89
CA GLN A 90 -2.73 0.69 -15.98
C GLN A 90 -4.17 1.05 -15.59
N ASP A 91 -4.70 2.10 -16.22
CA ASP A 91 -6.01 2.68 -15.91
C ASP A 91 -6.11 3.07 -14.42
N GLU A 92 -7.06 2.47 -13.71
CA GLU A 92 -7.30 2.65 -12.27
C GLU A 92 -6.51 1.68 -11.37
N TYR A 93 -5.67 0.82 -11.97
CA TYR A 93 -4.88 -0.20 -11.30
C TYR A 93 -3.38 0.05 -11.42
N TYR A 94 -2.61 -0.57 -10.54
CA TYR A 94 -1.19 -0.84 -10.76
C TYR A 94 -0.98 -2.35 -10.78
N LYS A 95 -0.28 -2.88 -11.79
CA LYS A 95 -0.10 -4.33 -12.01
C LYS A 95 1.18 -4.66 -12.80
N ASN A 96 1.30 -5.86 -13.38
CA ASN A 96 2.46 -6.38 -14.13
C ASN A 96 3.71 -6.71 -13.30
N GLY A 97 3.76 -6.28 -12.04
CA GLY A 97 4.77 -6.72 -11.08
C GLY A 97 4.26 -7.78 -10.10
N THR A 98 4.96 -7.89 -8.97
CA THR A 98 4.76 -9.00 -8.03
C THR A 98 4.61 -8.54 -6.58
N ILE A 99 4.06 -9.44 -5.76
CA ILE A 99 4.06 -9.34 -4.30
C ILE A 99 4.69 -10.60 -3.72
N PHE A 100 5.60 -10.41 -2.79
CA PHE A 100 6.30 -11.46 -2.06
C PHE A 100 5.65 -11.67 -0.69
N ASP A 101 5.24 -12.90 -0.44
CA ASP A 101 4.72 -13.34 0.85
C ASP A 101 5.86 -14.01 1.63
N ALA A 102 6.35 -13.30 2.65
CA ALA A 102 7.44 -13.78 3.48
C ALA A 102 7.03 -14.92 4.43
N GLU A 103 5.73 -15.17 4.62
CA GLU A 103 5.26 -16.22 5.51
C GLU A 103 5.33 -17.59 4.86
N ASN A 104 5.03 -17.69 3.57
CA ASN A 104 5.16 -18.93 2.82
C ASN A 104 6.36 -18.94 1.86
N GLY A 105 7.10 -17.83 1.77
CA GLY A 105 8.30 -17.70 0.96
C GLY A 105 8.02 -17.62 -0.55
N LYS A 106 6.80 -17.27 -0.96
CA LYS A 106 6.38 -17.30 -2.36
C LYS A 106 6.14 -15.92 -2.94
N GLU A 107 6.27 -15.85 -4.26
CA GLU A 107 6.02 -14.64 -5.02
C GLU A 107 4.80 -14.83 -5.93
N TYR A 108 3.96 -13.81 -6.00
CA TYR A 108 2.70 -13.82 -6.73
C TYR A 108 2.60 -12.62 -7.66
N LYS A 109 1.91 -12.77 -8.79
CA LYS A 109 1.55 -11.59 -9.59
C LYS A 109 0.64 -10.68 -8.75
N CYS A 110 0.89 -9.38 -8.80
CA CYS A 110 0.20 -8.43 -7.94
C CYS A 110 -0.61 -7.41 -8.75
N ARG A 111 -1.74 -7.00 -8.18
CA ARG A 111 -2.49 -5.82 -8.59
C ARG A 111 -2.87 -5.03 -7.35
N ILE A 112 -2.64 -3.72 -7.35
CA ILE A 112 -3.17 -2.81 -6.33
C ILE A 112 -4.10 -1.75 -6.93
N LYS A 113 -5.07 -1.31 -6.13
CA LYS A 113 -5.97 -0.19 -6.44
C LYS A 113 -6.39 0.52 -5.16
N LEU A 114 -6.40 1.84 -5.17
CA LEU A 114 -7.03 2.61 -4.11
C LEU A 114 -8.55 2.56 -4.29
N MET A 115 -9.26 2.17 -3.23
CA MET A 115 -10.71 2.17 -3.18
C MET A 115 -11.18 3.57 -2.76
N GLU A 116 -11.66 4.39 -3.70
CA GLU A 116 -12.01 5.79 -3.47
C GLU A 116 -13.12 5.98 -2.41
N ASP A 117 -14.02 5.02 -2.29
CA ASP A 117 -15.15 5.01 -1.37
C ASP A 117 -14.74 4.76 0.10
N THR A 118 -13.72 3.92 0.31
CA THR A 118 -13.29 3.49 1.65
C THR A 118 -11.92 4.05 2.06
N GLY A 119 -11.14 4.58 1.11
CA GLY A 119 -9.75 4.98 1.31
C GLY A 119 -8.79 3.79 1.57
N LYS A 120 -9.26 2.54 1.44
CA LYS A 120 -8.45 1.34 1.62
C LYS A 120 -7.70 1.00 0.35
N LEU A 121 -6.52 0.40 0.50
CA LEU A 121 -5.78 -0.16 -0.62
C LEU A 121 -6.20 -1.60 -0.84
N GLN A 122 -6.82 -1.89 -1.97
CA GLN A 122 -7.03 -3.27 -2.41
C GLN A 122 -5.70 -3.82 -2.91
N VAL A 123 -5.23 -4.91 -2.32
CA VAL A 123 -4.02 -5.64 -2.72
C VAL A 123 -4.41 -7.05 -3.12
N ARG A 124 -4.14 -7.43 -4.37
CA ARG A 124 -4.55 -8.73 -4.91
C ARG A 124 -3.35 -9.52 -5.44
N GLY A 125 -3.16 -10.72 -4.93
CA GLY A 125 -2.17 -11.70 -5.39
C GLY A 125 -2.83 -12.76 -6.28
N TYR A 126 -2.14 -13.18 -7.35
CA TYR A 126 -2.65 -14.16 -8.31
C TYR A 126 -1.74 -15.38 -8.45
N ILE A 127 -2.37 -16.55 -8.58
CA ILE A 127 -1.78 -17.80 -9.07
C ILE A 127 -2.61 -18.24 -10.28
N SER A 128 -2.08 -18.04 -11.50
CA SER A 128 -2.83 -18.24 -12.74
C SER A 128 -4.15 -17.43 -12.73
N PHE A 129 -5.31 -18.07 -12.74
CA PHE A 129 -6.64 -17.45 -12.71
C PHE A 129 -7.24 -17.32 -11.30
N LEU A 130 -6.62 -17.96 -10.30
CA LEU A 130 -7.03 -17.86 -8.90
C LEU A 130 -6.37 -16.63 -8.26
N TYR A 131 -7.09 -15.98 -7.34
CA TYR A 131 -6.58 -14.82 -6.63
C TYR A 131 -7.10 -14.73 -5.20
N LEU A 132 -6.32 -14.07 -4.36
CA LEU A 132 -6.70 -13.63 -3.02
C LEU A 132 -6.59 -12.10 -2.93
N THR A 133 -7.48 -11.48 -2.16
CA THR A 133 -7.54 -10.03 -2.01
C THR A 133 -7.49 -9.64 -0.55
N GLN A 134 -6.60 -8.73 -0.22
CA GLN A 134 -6.51 -8.06 1.07
C GLN A 134 -6.85 -6.58 0.92
N TYR A 135 -7.29 -5.97 2.01
CA TYR A 135 -7.56 -4.54 2.08
C TYR A 135 -6.70 -3.91 3.17
N TRP A 136 -5.68 -3.17 2.76
CA TRP A 136 -4.79 -2.47 3.66
C TRP A 136 -5.35 -1.11 4.04
N ILE A 137 -5.02 -0.66 5.24
CA ILE A 137 -5.54 0.57 5.82
C ILE A 137 -4.47 1.65 5.72
N ARG A 138 -4.84 2.85 5.29
CA ARG A 138 -3.89 3.99 5.24
C ARG A 138 -3.23 4.17 6.61
N HIS A 139 -1.91 4.21 6.61
CA HIS A 139 -1.08 4.65 7.72
C HIS A 139 -0.57 6.05 7.38
N GLN A 140 -0.51 6.92 8.39
CA GLN A 140 -0.51 8.39 8.32
C GLN A 140 0.22 9.01 7.10
#